data_AF-A0A962QXP8-F1
#
_entry.id   AF-A0A962QXP8-F1
#
_cell.length_a   1.000
_cell.length_b   1.000
_cell.length_c   1.000
_cell.angle_alpha   90.00
_cell.angle_beta   90.00
_cell.angle_gamma   90.00
#
_symmetry.space_group_name_H-M   'P 1'
#
loop_
_entity.id
_entity.type
_entity.pdbx_description
1 polymer ?
#
loop_
_entity_poly.entity_id
_entity_poly.type
_entity_poly.pdbx_seq_one_letter_code
_entity_poly.pdbx_strand_id
1 'polypeptide(L)' 'MNFSFSEEQQMIRATAEAFLAEKSTSAAVRRAMVTERGYDPQLWQSICEDMYWQAMTIPEA' A
#
# COMPACT_ATOMS: atom_id res chain seq x y z
N MET A 1 29.64 -1.07 4.39
CA MET A 1 28.28 -0.58 4.65
C MET A 1 27.35 -1.40 3.77
N ASN A 2 26.33 -2.06 4.33
CA ASN A 2 25.38 -2.85 3.55
C ASN A 2 24.12 -2.00 3.32
N PHE A 3 23.77 -1.77 2.04
CA PHE A 3 22.61 -0.99 1.62
C PHE A 3 21.44 -1.88 1.16
N SER A 4 21.55 -3.21 1.32
CA SER A 4 20.43 -4.11 1.06
C SER A 4 19.34 -3.92 2.10
N PHE A 5 18.08 -4.03 1.68
CA PHE A 5 16.95 -4.17 2.60
C PHE A 5 17.12 -5.37 3.53
N SER A 6 16.67 -5.24 4.77
CA SER A 6 16.52 -6.37 5.69
C SER A 6 15.52 -7.38 5.12
N GLU A 7 15.56 -8.61 5.62
CA GLU A 7 14.59 -9.65 5.25
C GLU A 7 13.15 -9.20 5.55
N GLU A 8 12.93 -8.57 6.72
CA GLU A 8 11.64 -7.98 7.09
C GLU A 8 11.16 -6.93 6.08
N GLN A 9 12.03 -6.00 5.69
CA GLN A 9 11.70 -4.98 4.68
C GLN A 9 11.36 -5.62 3.33
N GLN A 10 12.03 -6.72 2.97
CA GLN A 10 11.70 -7.46 1.74
C GLN A 10 10.34 -8.16 1.85
N MET A 11 10.00 -8.74 3.00
CA MET A 11 8.67 -9.33 3.24
C MET A 11 7.56 -8.29 3.15
N ILE A 12 7.74 -7.13 3.78
CA ILE A 12 6.78 -6.01 3.69
C ILE A 12 6.58 -5.60 2.23
N ARG A 13 7.67 -5.45 1.47
CA ARG A 13 7.60 -5.10 0.04
C ARG A 13 6.83 -6.16 -0.77
N ALA A 14 7.12 -7.44 -0.56
CA ALA A 14 6.47 -8.51 -1.30
C ALA A 14 4.95 -8.56 -1.04
N THR A 15 4.54 -8.39 0.23
CA THR A 15 3.12 -8.32 0.60
C THR A 15 2.44 -7.10 -0.02
N ALA A 16 3.09 -5.93 0.01
CA ALA A 16 2.57 -4.73 -0.61
C ALA A 16 2.41 -4.85 -2.13
N GLU A 17 3.40 -5.45 -2.80
CA GLU A 17 3.36 -5.71 -4.23
C GLU A 17 2.19 -6.63 -4.61
N ALA A 18 2.02 -7.75 -3.89
CA ALA A 18 0.93 -8.68 -4.14
C ALA A 18 -0.45 -8.04 -3.93
N PHE A 19 -0.62 -7.28 -2.84
CA PHE A 19 -1.86 -6.57 -2.55
C PHE A 19 -2.21 -5.53 -3.63
N LEU A 20 -1.25 -4.70 -4.01
CA LEU A 20 -1.47 -3.65 -5.01
C LEU A 20 -1.67 -4.21 -6.42
N ALA A 21 -1.03 -5.34 -6.77
CA ALA A 21 -1.26 -6.00 -8.04
C ALA A 21 -2.73 -6.43 -8.21
N GLU A 22 -3.37 -6.87 -7.12
CA GLU A 22 -4.77 -7.26 -7.13
C GLU A 22 -5.72 -6.06 -7.07
N LYS A 23 -5.48 -5.12 -6.14
CA LYS A 23 -6.45 -4.06 -5.82
C LYS A 23 -6.25 -2.77 -6.63
N SER A 24 -5.02 -2.50 -7.09
CA SER A 24 -4.63 -1.25 -7.78
C SER A 24 -4.32 -1.48 -9.27
N THR A 25 -5.11 -2.31 -9.94
CA THR A 25 -4.98 -2.53 -11.39
C THR A 25 -5.10 -1.20 -12.16
N SER A 26 -4.51 -1.10 -13.35
CA SER A 26 -4.64 0.12 -14.17
C SER A 26 -6.09 0.50 -14.48
N ALA A 27 -7.00 -0.49 -14.54
CA ALA A 27 -8.43 -0.23 -14.68
C ALA A 27 -9.03 0.39 -13.40
N ALA A 28 -8.67 -0.11 -12.22
CA ALA A 28 -9.09 0.47 -10.94
C ALA A 28 -8.58 1.90 -10.79
N VAL A 29 -7.31 2.14 -11.11
CA VAL A 29 -6.71 3.49 -11.08
C VAL A 29 -7.46 4.44 -12.03
N ARG A 30 -7.70 4.05 -13.29
CA ARG A 30 -8.46 4.89 -14.24
C ARG A 30 -9.88 5.20 -13.76
N ARG A 31 -10.56 4.25 -13.12
CA ARG A 31 -11.88 4.49 -12.52
C ARG A 31 -11.80 5.49 -11.36
N ALA A 32 -10.81 5.37 -10.49
CA ALA A 32 -10.64 6.27 -9.36
C ALA A 32 -10.31 7.71 -9.82
N MET A 33 -9.47 7.86 -10.85
CA MET A 33 -9.04 9.16 -11.39
C MET A 33 -10.19 10.04 -11.90
N VAL A 34 -11.30 9.46 -12.36
CA VAL A 34 -12.45 10.23 -12.87
C VAL A 34 -13.47 10.57 -11.77
N THR A 35 -13.27 10.08 -10.55
CA THR A 35 -14.08 10.47 -9.39
C THR A 35 -13.64 11.81 -8.85
N GLU A 36 -14.53 12.51 -8.13
CA GLU A 36 -14.20 13.78 -7.45
C GLU A 36 -13.01 13.64 -6.48
N ARG A 37 -12.89 12.48 -5.82
CA ARG A 37 -11.82 12.23 -4.84
C ARG A 37 -10.49 11.87 -5.50
N GLY A 38 -10.50 11.33 -6.72
CA GLY A 38 -9.31 10.86 -7.43
C GLY A 38 -8.69 9.55 -6.91
N TYR A 39 -9.28 8.94 -5.87
CA TYR A 39 -8.85 7.66 -5.28
C TYR A 39 -10.07 6.81 -4.87
N ASP A 40 -9.85 5.50 -4.67
CA ASP A 40 -10.88 4.59 -4.16
C ASP A 40 -10.90 4.62 -2.62
N PRO A 41 -11.99 5.09 -1.97
CA PRO A 41 -12.06 5.18 -0.52
C PRO A 41 -12.00 3.84 0.19
N GLN A 42 -12.50 2.76 -0.41
CA GLN A 42 -12.46 1.42 0.20
C GLN A 42 -11.05 0.86 0.15
N LEU A 43 -10.36 1.04 -0.98
CA LEU A 43 -8.93 0.67 -1.08
C LEU A 43 -8.08 1.44 -0.07
N TRP A 44 -8.33 2.75 0.07
CA TRP A 44 -7.66 3.58 1.05
C TRP A 44 -7.92 3.09 2.48
N GLN A 45 -9.15 2.72 2.81
CA GLN A 45 -9.50 2.17 4.10
C GLN A 45 -8.74 0.87 4.39
N SER A 46 -8.70 -0.08 3.45
CA SER A 46 -7.93 -1.33 3.61
C SER A 46 -6.43 -1.09 3.81
N ILE A 47 -5.83 -0.12 3.12
CA ILE A 47 -4.43 0.26 3.35
C ILE A 47 -4.24 0.75 4.79
N CYS A 48 -5.18 1.51 5.32
CA CYS A 48 -5.10 2.07 6.67
C CYS A 48 -5.37 1.06 7.78
N GLU A 49 -6.36 0.19 7.61
CA GLU A 49 -6.87 -0.70 8.65
C GLU A 49 -6.22 -2.08 8.63
N ASP A 50 -5.92 -2.62 7.45
CA ASP A 50 -5.38 -3.97 7.34
C ASP A 50 -3.84 -3.94 7.27
N MET A 51 -3.29 -2.97 6.53
CA MET A 51 -1.87 -2.93 6.19
C MET A 51 -1.06 -1.95 7.05
N TYR A 52 -1.70 -0.96 7.67
CA TYR A 52 -1.09 0.06 8.55
C TYR A 52 0.06 0.88 7.93
N TRP A 53 0.13 0.98 6.59
CA TRP A 53 1.26 1.59 5.88
C TRP A 53 1.47 3.08 6.20
N GLN A 54 0.40 3.81 6.49
CA GLN A 54 0.44 5.23 6.86
C GLN A 54 1.24 5.51 8.13
N ALA A 55 1.42 4.51 8.99
CA ALA A 55 2.10 4.63 10.28
C ALA A 55 3.36 3.75 10.36
N MET A 56 3.80 3.12 9.27
CA MET A 56 4.91 2.15 9.27
C MET A 56 6.23 2.69 9.85
N THR A 57 6.45 4.01 9.78
CA THR A 57 7.65 4.66 10.33
C THR A 57 7.48 5.16 11.76
N ILE A 58 6.28 5.05 12.33
CA ILE A 58 5.96 5.51 13.67
C ILE A 58 6.24 4.37 14.65
N PRO A 59 7.12 4.55 15.64
CA PRO A 59 7.39 3.52 16.65
C PRO A 59 6.13 3.18 17.45
N GLU A 60 5.98 1.92 17.81
CA GLU A 60 5.07 1.51 18.87
C GLU A 60 5.63 2.00 20.23
N ALA A 61 4.75 2.45 21.12
CA ALA A 61 5.11 3.13 22.38
C ALA A 61 5.99 2.27 23.32
#